data_AF-A0A2E6XLW3-F1
#
_entry.id   AF-A0A2E6XLW3-F1
#
_cell.length_a   1.000
_cell.length_b   1.000
_cell.length_c   1.000
_cell.angle_alpha   90.00
_cell.angle_beta   90.00
_cell.angle_gamma   90.00
#
_symmetry.space_group_name_H-M   'P 1'
#
loop_
_entity.id
_entity.type
_entity.pdbx_description
1 polymer ?
#
loop_
_entity_poly.entity_id
_entity_poly.type
_entity_poly.pdbx_seq_one_letter_code
_entity_poly.pdbx_strand_id
1 'polypeptide(L)'
;MFVIILILKFNYEKYIMNTNGNPILIELAEQLPSKSKIYQMILTSQNYVEIITQAKEDFFSFGDMDSVIRNGEKGINILKQNGYEEWLKDMEEEDRLRICGVLQMVAELSEELNEESDV
;
A
#
# COMPACT_ATOMS: atom_id res chain seq x y z
N MET A 1 7.48 -2.67 32.03
CA MET A 1 7.11 -3.50 30.85
C MET A 1 5.64 -3.36 30.48
N PHE A 2 4.69 -3.46 31.42
CA PHE A 2 3.24 -3.29 31.16
C PHE A 2 2.82 -1.93 30.59
N VAL A 3 3.46 -0.84 31.01
CA VAL A 3 3.12 0.53 30.54
C VAL A 3 3.44 0.75 29.07
N ILE A 4 4.52 0.14 28.56
CA ILE A 4 4.92 0.27 27.14
C ILE A 4 3.94 -0.49 26.24
N ILE A 5 3.51 -1.69 26.65
CA ILE A 5 2.51 -2.49 25.93
C ILE A 5 1.16 -1.75 25.91
N LEU A 6 0.76 -1.12 27.02
CA LEU A 6 -0.46 -0.31 27.07
C LEU A 6 -0.39 0.93 26.19
N ILE A 7 0.75 1.63 26.15
CA ILE A 7 0.94 2.80 25.27
C ILE A 7 0.95 2.40 23.80
N LEU A 8 1.58 1.27 23.44
CA LEU A 8 1.55 0.74 22.08
C LEU A 8 0.13 0.35 21.69
N LYS A 9 -0.59 -0.39 22.55
CA LYS A 9 -1.97 -0.80 22.29
C LYS A 9 -2.94 0.39 22.19
N PHE A 10 -2.76 1.41 23.02
CA PHE A 10 -3.57 2.63 22.99
C PHE A 10 -3.27 3.52 21.78
N ASN A 11 -2.01 3.59 21.34
CA ASN A 11 -1.66 4.28 20.09
C ASN A 11 -2.15 3.50 18.86
N TYR A 12 -2.11 2.17 18.90
CA TYR A 12 -2.63 1.30 17.84
C TYR A 12 -4.16 1.43 17.72
N GLU A 13 -4.89 1.40 18.85
CA GLU A 13 -6.34 1.63 18.88
C GLU A 13 -6.71 3.05 18.42
N LYS A 14 -5.90 4.06 18.74
CA LYS A 14 -6.11 5.44 18.25
C LYS A 14 -5.83 5.59 16.75
N TYR A 15 -4.91 4.80 16.20
CA TYR A 15 -4.65 4.75 14.75
C TYR A 15 -5.84 4.11 14.02
N ILE A 16 -6.36 2.97 14.51
CA ILE A 16 -7.54 2.29 13.97
C ILE A 16 -8.80 3.17 14.05
N MET A 17 -8.94 3.96 15.14
CA MET A 17 -10.10 4.86 15.31
C MET A 17 -10.13 6.08 14.37
N ASN A 18 -9.09 6.31 13.56
CA ASN A 18 -9.05 7.45 12.63
C ASN A 18 -8.86 7.05 11.17
N THR A 19 -9.00 5.76 10.87
CA THR A 19 -8.96 5.22 9.52
C THR A 19 -10.37 4.83 9.12
N ASN A 20 -10.91 5.49 8.11
CA ASN A 20 -12.25 5.15 7.61
C ASN A 20 -12.21 3.90 6.69
N GLY A 21 -11.04 3.28 6.51
CA GLY A 21 -10.77 2.27 5.48
C GLY A 21 -11.34 0.91 5.85
N ASN A 22 -11.43 0.01 4.87
CA ASN A 22 -11.79 -1.38 5.15
C ASN A 22 -10.75 -2.00 6.11
N PRO A 23 -11.16 -2.65 7.22
CA PRO A 23 -10.23 -3.20 8.22
C PRO A 23 -9.18 -4.14 7.66
N ILE A 24 -9.54 -4.96 6.67
CA ILE A 24 -8.63 -5.93 6.05
C ILE A 24 -7.63 -5.19 5.15
N LEU A 25 -8.08 -4.20 4.37
CA LEU A 25 -7.18 -3.36 3.58
C LEU A 25 -6.19 -2.59 4.46
N ILE A 26 -6.63 -2.11 5.64
CA ILE A 26 -5.74 -1.45 6.60
C ILE A 26 -4.65 -2.40 7.07
N GLU A 27 -4.99 -3.65 7.42
CA GLU A 27 -4.00 -4.64 7.86
C GLU A 27 -3.01 -5.02 6.76
N LEU A 28 -3.46 -5.06 5.50
CA LEU A 28 -2.56 -5.21 4.35
C LEU A 28 -1.66 -3.97 4.18
N ALA A 29 -2.21 -2.77 4.35
CA ALA A 29 -1.47 -1.52 4.22
C ALA A 29 -0.35 -1.39 5.25
N GLU A 30 -0.51 -1.92 6.47
CA GLU A 30 0.56 -1.91 7.49
C GLU A 30 1.85 -2.62 7.05
N GLN A 31 1.77 -3.49 6.05
CA GLN A 31 2.93 -4.16 5.47
C GLN A 31 3.62 -3.32 4.38
N LEU A 32 2.99 -2.21 3.96
CA LEU A 32 3.53 -1.27 2.98
C LEU A 32 4.28 -0.13 3.68
N PRO A 33 5.22 0.53 3.00
CA PRO A 33 5.87 1.72 3.52
C PRO A 33 4.83 2.81 3.80
N SER A 34 4.87 3.40 5.00
CA SER A 34 3.86 4.38 5.44
C SER A 34 3.86 5.69 4.63
N LYS A 35 4.97 5.99 3.94
CA LYS A 35 5.07 7.10 3.00
C LYS A 35 4.52 6.78 1.62
N SER A 36 4.20 5.51 1.34
CA SER A 36 3.66 5.12 0.04
C SER A 36 2.30 5.76 -0.18
N LYS A 37 2.04 6.15 -1.43
CA LYS A 37 0.78 6.75 -1.83
C LYS A 37 -0.39 5.83 -1.53
N ILE A 38 -0.28 4.54 -1.89
CA ILE A 38 -1.33 3.56 -1.65
C ILE A 38 -1.68 3.37 -0.17
N TYR A 39 -0.69 3.40 0.73
CA TYR A 39 -0.92 3.36 2.17
C TYR A 39 -1.83 4.51 2.62
N GLN A 40 -1.55 5.72 2.15
CA GLN A 40 -2.36 6.90 2.45
C GLN A 40 -3.76 6.79 1.84
N MET A 41 -3.90 6.27 0.63
CA MET A 41 -5.19 6.08 -0.04
C MET A 41 -6.10 5.11 0.73
N ILE A 42 -5.55 4.01 1.24
CA ILE A 42 -6.28 3.03 2.05
C ILE A 42 -6.74 3.64 3.38
N LEU A 43 -5.84 4.32 4.10
CA LEU A 43 -6.18 4.92 5.40
C LEU A 43 -7.21 6.05 5.30
N THR A 44 -7.20 6.79 4.18
CA THR A 44 -8.12 7.90 3.91
C THR A 44 -9.42 7.45 3.21
N SER A 45 -9.60 6.15 2.96
CA SER A 45 -10.76 5.58 2.28
C SER A 45 -11.04 6.20 0.93
N GLN A 46 -10.01 6.34 0.11
CA GLN A 46 -10.22 6.67 -1.29
C GLN A 46 -11.01 5.56 -2.00
N ASN A 47 -11.56 5.92 -3.16
CA ASN A 47 -12.38 5.02 -3.95
C ASN A 47 -11.59 3.75 -4.32
N TYR A 48 -12.24 2.59 -4.25
CA TYR A 48 -11.61 1.30 -4.56
C TYR A 48 -11.01 1.27 -5.97
N VAL A 49 -11.65 1.87 -6.98
CA VAL A 49 -11.10 2.01 -8.35
C VAL A 49 -9.74 2.72 -8.35
N GLU A 50 -9.59 3.77 -7.55
CA GLU A 50 -8.33 4.50 -7.43
C GLU A 50 -7.28 3.65 -6.71
N ILE A 51 -7.67 2.96 -5.63
CA ILE A 51 -6.78 2.05 -4.88
C ILE A 51 -6.29 0.90 -5.78
N ILE A 52 -7.18 0.27 -6.55
CA ILE A 52 -6.85 -0.80 -7.51
C ILE A 52 -5.86 -0.29 -8.56
N THR A 53 -6.14 0.87 -9.14
CA THR A 53 -5.29 1.48 -10.16
C THR A 53 -3.90 1.75 -9.61
N GLN A 54 -3.81 2.31 -8.41
CA GLN A 54 -2.54 2.59 -7.75
C GLN A 54 -1.78 1.31 -7.39
N ALA A 55 -2.46 0.30 -6.84
CA ALA A 55 -1.89 -1.00 -6.48
C ALA A 55 -1.25 -1.69 -7.69
N LYS A 56 -1.96 -1.70 -8.83
CA LYS A 56 -1.46 -2.29 -10.08
C LYS A 56 -0.27 -1.50 -10.63
N GLU A 57 -0.32 -0.18 -10.62
CA GLU A 57 0.80 0.66 -11.06
C GLU A 57 2.07 0.40 -10.23
N ASP A 58 1.95 0.35 -8.90
CA ASP A 58 3.06 0.06 -8.02
C ASP A 58 3.56 -1.37 -8.24
N PHE A 59 2.66 -2.36 -8.39
CA PHE A 59 3.01 -3.75 -8.66
C PHE A 59 3.83 -3.91 -9.96
N PHE A 60 3.36 -3.32 -11.07
CA PHE A 60 4.09 -3.39 -12.34
C PHE A 60 5.43 -2.67 -12.25
N SER A 61 5.48 -1.55 -11.53
CA SER A 61 6.71 -0.79 -11.34
C SER A 61 7.75 -1.54 -10.51
N PHE A 62 7.33 -2.35 -9.54
CA PHE A 62 8.21 -3.27 -8.82
C PHE A 62 8.61 -4.50 -9.64
N GLY A 63 7.71 -4.99 -10.50
CA GLY A 63 7.95 -6.13 -11.39
C GLY A 63 9.09 -5.87 -12.40
N ASP A 64 9.13 -4.67 -12.99
CA ASP A 64 10.23 -4.23 -13.84
C ASP A 64 10.53 -2.73 -13.68
N MET A 65 11.52 -2.43 -12.84
CA MET A 65 11.90 -1.06 -12.47
C MET A 65 12.57 -0.27 -13.60
N ASP A 66 13.14 -0.96 -14.58
CA ASP A 66 13.83 -0.33 -15.72
C ASP A 66 12.93 -0.15 -16.94
N SER A 67 11.83 -0.89 -16.99
CA SER A 67 10.79 -0.73 -18.01
C SER A 67 10.09 0.62 -17.92
N VAL A 68 9.65 1.10 -19.08
CA VAL A 68 8.79 2.27 -19.20
C VAL A 68 7.35 1.83 -18.95
N ILE A 69 6.75 2.31 -17.87
CA ILE A 69 5.42 1.90 -17.42
C ILE A 69 4.37 2.93 -17.85
N ARG A 70 4.54 4.19 -17.45
CA ARG A 70 3.56 5.28 -17.65
C ARG A 70 4.22 6.52 -18.19
N ASN A 71 3.64 7.14 -19.22
CA ASN A 71 4.06 8.44 -19.76
C ASN A 71 5.56 8.54 -20.12
N GLY A 72 6.21 7.43 -20.49
CA GLY A 72 7.65 7.42 -20.75
C GLY A 72 8.52 7.30 -19.50
N GLU A 73 7.93 7.23 -18.31
CA GLU A 73 8.66 7.08 -17.05
C GLU A 73 8.98 5.63 -16.73
N LYS A 74 10.18 5.42 -16.21
CA LYS A 74 10.62 4.14 -15.68
C LYS A 74 9.89 3.79 -14.39
N GLY A 75 9.66 2.50 -14.14
CA GLY A 75 9.07 2.00 -12.90
C GLY A 75 9.75 2.56 -11.64
N ILE A 76 11.09 2.64 -11.63
CA ILE A 76 11.84 3.20 -10.50
C ILE A 76 11.49 4.67 -10.19
N ASN A 77 11.17 5.47 -11.21
CA ASN A 77 10.82 6.87 -11.02
C ASN A 77 9.40 7.02 -10.48
N ILE A 78 8.48 6.19 -10.98
CA ILE A 78 7.10 6.12 -10.50
C ILE A 78 7.08 5.73 -9.02
N LEU A 79 7.84 4.70 -8.63
CA LEU A 79 7.94 4.27 -7.23
C LEU A 79 8.48 5.40 -6.33
N LYS A 80 9.49 6.14 -6.77
CA LYS A 80 9.99 7.29 -6.00
C LYS A 80 8.92 8.37 -5.83
N GLN A 81 8.20 8.71 -6.90
CA GLN A 81 7.09 9.68 -6.84
C GLN A 81 5.96 9.19 -5.91
N ASN A 82 5.72 7.88 -5.88
CA ASN A 82 4.71 7.25 -5.04
C ASN A 82 5.18 7.03 -3.60
N GLY A 83 6.35 7.56 -3.20
CA GLY A 83 6.79 7.58 -1.79
C GLY A 83 7.65 6.39 -1.35
N TYR A 84 8.12 5.57 -2.29
CA TYR A 84 9.01 4.43 -1.99
C TYR A 84 10.50 4.79 -1.94
N GLU A 85 10.88 6.05 -2.15
CA GLU A 85 12.28 6.46 -2.31
C GLU A 85 13.21 6.00 -1.18
N GLU A 86 12.79 6.15 0.08
CA GLU A 86 13.60 5.71 1.22
C GLU A 86 13.68 4.19 1.30
N TRP A 87 12.56 3.51 1.04
CA TRP A 87 12.48 2.06 1.10
C TRP A 87 13.33 1.38 0.01
N LEU A 88 13.38 1.98 -1.18
CA LEU A 88 14.16 1.49 -2.32
C LEU A 88 15.67 1.49 -2.08
N LYS A 89 16.19 2.27 -1.12
CA LYS A 89 17.64 2.38 -0.86
C LYS A 89 18.21 1.12 -0.21
N ASP A 90 17.42 0.51 0.67
CA ASP A 90 17.81 -0.64 1.49
C ASP A 90 17.05 -1.92 1.07
N MET A 91 16.35 -1.89 -0.07
CA MET A 91 15.50 -2.97 -0.55
C MET A 91 16.34 -4.17 -1.03
N GLU A 92 16.08 -5.34 -0.45
CA GLU A 92 16.54 -6.63 -0.97
C GLU A 92 15.51 -7.27 -1.90
N GLU A 93 15.91 -8.32 -2.64
CA GLU A 93 15.02 -9.01 -3.57
C GLU A 93 13.81 -9.65 -2.87
N GLU A 94 14.00 -10.20 -1.66
CA GLU A 94 12.92 -10.76 -0.84
C GLU A 94 11.91 -9.67 -0.42
N ASP A 95 12.40 -8.49 -0.06
CA ASP A 95 11.56 -7.35 0.27
C ASP A 95 10.69 -6.90 -0.91
N ARG A 96 11.28 -6.89 -2.11
CA ARG A 96 10.55 -6.61 -3.35
C ARG A 96 9.44 -7.62 -3.58
N LEU A 97 9.73 -8.92 -3.47
CA LEU A 97 8.73 -9.98 -3.67
C LEU A 97 7.60 -9.88 -2.64
N ARG A 98 7.93 -9.58 -1.37
CA ARG A 98 6.94 -9.37 -0.31
C ARG A 98 6.01 -8.20 -0.64
N ILE A 99 6.54 -7.05 -1.03
CA ILE A 99 5.71 -5.90 -1.40
C ILE A 99 4.84 -6.20 -2.62
N CYS A 100 5.37 -6.88 -3.65
CA CYS A 100 4.57 -7.28 -4.80
C CYS A 100 3.36 -8.14 -4.37
N GLY A 101 3.57 -9.10 -3.47
CA GLY A 101 2.50 -9.92 -2.92
C GLY A 101 1.44 -9.10 -2.19
N VAL A 102 1.86 -8.15 -1.34
CA VAL A 102 0.93 -7.26 -0.62
C VAL A 102 0.14 -6.38 -1.60
N LEU A 103 0.80 -5.78 -2.59
CA LEU A 103 0.14 -4.95 -3.60
C LEU A 103 -0.89 -5.75 -4.41
N GLN A 104 -0.57 -7.00 -4.75
CA GLN A 104 -1.51 -7.89 -5.44
C GLN A 104 -2.74 -8.17 -4.56
N MET A 105 -2.55 -8.54 -3.29
CA MET A 105 -3.66 -8.78 -2.36
C MET A 105 -4.52 -7.53 -2.15
N VAL A 106 -3.91 -6.34 -2.09
CA VAL A 106 -4.65 -5.06 -2.00
C VAL A 106 -5.50 -4.83 -3.25
N ALA A 107 -4.97 -5.09 -4.44
CA ALA A 107 -5.71 -4.95 -5.68
C ALA A 107 -6.91 -5.91 -5.74
N GLU A 108 -6.67 -7.19 -5.48
CA GLU A 108 -7.69 -8.25 -5.52
C GLU A 108 -8.82 -7.98 -4.52
N LEU A 109 -8.48 -7.67 -3.26
CA LEU A 109 -9.49 -7.35 -2.25
C LEU A 109 -10.26 -6.08 -2.59
N SER A 110 -9.60 -5.06 -3.13
CA SER A 110 -10.28 -3.83 -3.54
C SER A 110 -11.23 -4.07 -4.72
N GLU A 111 -10.89 -4.97 -5.64
CA GLU A 111 -11.78 -5.40 -6.74
C GLU A 111 -13.03 -6.08 -6.20
N GLU A 112 -12.87 -7.06 -5.30
CA GLU A 112 -13.98 -7.75 -4.64
C GLU A 112 -14.92 -6.76 -3.92
N LEU A 113 -14.35 -5.83 -3.15
CA LEU A 113 -15.12 -4.81 -2.45
C LEU A 113 -15.82 -3.82 -3.39
N ASN A 114 -15.24 -3.53 -4.55
CA ASN A 114 -15.87 -2.68 -5.56
C ASN A 114 -17.06 -3.40 -6.21
N GLU A 115 -16.88 -4.67 -6.60
CA GLU A 115 -17.94 -5.48 -7.20
C GLU A 115 -19.13 -5.69 -6.25
N GLU A 116 -18.90 -5.88 -4.95
CA GLU A 116 -19.96 -5.97 -3.94
C GLU A 116 -20.72 -4.65 -3.75
N SER A 117 -20.08 -3.50 -4.02
CA SER A 117 -20.69 -2.17 -3.83
C SER A 117 -21.57 -1.70 -4.99
N ASP A 118 -21.47 -2.34 -6.16
CA ASP A 118 -22.24 -2.04 -7.36
C ASP A 118 -23.55 -2.87 -7.49
N VAL A 119 -23.93 -3.61 -6.44
CA VAL A 119 -25.14 -4.49 -6.38
C VAL A 119 -26.25 -3.93 -5.49
#